data_AF-A0A3N5GD25-F1
#
_entry.id   AF-A0A3N5GD25-F1
#
_cell.length_a   1.000
_cell.length_b   1.000
_cell.length_c   1.000
_cell.angle_alpha   90.00
_cell.angle_beta   90.00
_cell.angle_gamma   90.00
#
_symmetry.space_group_name_H-M   'P 1'
#
loop_
_entity.id
_entity.type
_entity.pdbx_description
1 polymer ?
#
loop_
_entity_poly.entity_id
_entity_poly.type
_entity_poly.pdbx_seq_one_letter_code
_entity_poly.pdbx_strand_id
1 'polypeptide(L)'
;AAFPHAIYNRLESGFIGFDFHPEFAKNGLFYTVHAERAMGNPATPNFIPPGFTQADVTHHNIITEWRATNPAASTFEGTRRELLRVAHVVQNLTHPFGHVEFNPMAKPGTPDYGLLYTSGSDLGFSNGGGPHANNPGQTQRLDSVIGAILRIDPRSPSVSGGTKGLGDYTIPMANKFAADGDPKTLGEIYAYGFRNAHRLSWDLTDGTMFANDIGMNHIEEVNIVRNGENYGWMKREGYWENGMTRPGGALNQLYALPAEILEGKKKDEFAYPVAIYDHNEGQAISGGFAYYGRITALRGKYVFGDIQRGRVFAADLAAMKKADDGIPQTVAPVEEIQLYMRDGSGNRVYVSFRELVERTMGASMPRADLHISRSRDGELFLTSRQDGMIRMLVPDSATGSSARRSP
;
A
#
# COMPACT_ATOMS: atom_id res chain seq x y z
N ALA A 1 14.09 0.26 -23.64
CA ALA A 1 13.72 0.28 -22.21
C ALA A 1 12.87 -0.95 -21.91
N ALA A 2 12.94 -1.51 -20.69
CA ALA A 2 12.11 -2.67 -20.32
C ALA A 2 10.59 -2.36 -20.40
N PHE A 3 10.20 -1.13 -20.12
CA PHE A 3 8.81 -0.67 -20.21
C PHE A 3 8.73 0.51 -21.19
N PRO A 4 8.49 0.24 -22.49
CA PRO A 4 8.55 1.26 -23.53
C PRO A 4 7.45 2.33 -23.42
N HIS A 5 6.35 2.03 -22.74
CA HIS A 5 5.21 2.94 -22.53
C HIS A 5 5.09 3.46 -21.10
N ALA A 6 6.08 3.19 -20.24
CA ALA A 6 6.05 3.67 -18.85
C ALA A 6 6.15 5.19 -18.78
N ILE A 7 5.47 5.76 -17.78
CA ILE A 7 5.50 7.19 -17.50
C ILE A 7 6.53 7.43 -16.40
N TYR A 8 7.49 8.32 -16.62
CA TYR A 8 8.54 8.64 -15.62
C TYR A 8 8.50 10.09 -15.14
N ASN A 9 7.62 10.92 -15.69
CA ASN A 9 7.57 12.36 -15.46
C ASN A 9 6.29 12.81 -14.73
N ARG A 10 5.68 11.91 -13.96
CA ARG A 10 4.43 12.17 -13.23
C ARG A 10 4.50 11.58 -11.83
N LEU A 11 3.72 12.15 -10.90
CA LEU A 11 3.43 11.51 -9.62
C LEU A 11 2.89 10.09 -9.82
N GLU A 12 3.23 9.21 -8.88
CA GLU A 12 2.71 7.82 -8.80
C GLU A 12 3.06 6.95 -10.03
N SER A 13 3.98 7.39 -10.89
CA SER A 13 4.32 6.70 -12.13
C SER A 13 5.73 6.13 -12.12
N GLY A 14 6.01 5.24 -13.08
CA GLY A 14 7.32 4.65 -13.32
C GLY A 14 7.40 3.25 -12.77
N PHE A 15 8.56 2.91 -12.21
CA PHE A 15 8.73 1.71 -11.42
C PHE A 15 8.23 1.97 -10.00
N ILE A 16 7.18 1.26 -9.57
CA ILE A 16 6.41 1.63 -8.36
C ILE A 16 6.78 0.74 -7.17
N GLY A 17 6.86 -0.57 -7.40
CA GLY A 17 7.15 -1.54 -6.35
C GLY A 17 7.67 -2.86 -6.90
N PHE A 18 8.30 -3.63 -6.04
CA PHE A 18 8.78 -4.97 -6.34
C PHE A 18 8.87 -5.81 -5.08
N ASP A 19 8.84 -7.13 -5.26
CA ASP A 19 9.22 -8.07 -4.21
C ASP A 19 9.81 -9.35 -4.80
N PHE A 20 10.64 -10.02 -4.01
CA PHE A 20 11.26 -11.28 -4.36
C PHE A 20 10.36 -12.45 -3.93
N HIS A 21 10.27 -13.49 -4.76
CA HIS A 21 9.65 -14.73 -4.32
C HIS A 21 10.34 -15.23 -3.05
N PRO A 22 9.63 -15.86 -2.09
CA PRO A 22 10.24 -16.43 -0.87
C PRO A 22 11.35 -17.47 -1.12
N GLU A 23 11.50 -17.92 -2.36
CA GLU A 23 12.52 -18.86 -2.82
C GLU A 23 13.41 -18.28 -3.93
N PHE A 24 13.51 -16.94 -4.02
CA PHE A 24 14.26 -16.25 -5.09
C PHE A 24 15.68 -16.81 -5.28
N ALA A 25 16.39 -17.09 -4.19
CA ALA A 25 17.74 -17.66 -4.24
C ALA A 25 17.81 -19.03 -4.96
N LYS A 26 16.68 -19.75 -5.06
CA LYS A 26 16.56 -21.04 -5.76
C LYS A 26 15.92 -20.90 -7.15
N ASN A 27 14.87 -20.08 -7.28
CA ASN A 27 14.02 -20.06 -8.47
C ASN A 27 14.21 -18.82 -9.37
N GLY A 28 14.92 -17.79 -8.87
CA GLY A 28 15.18 -16.53 -9.55
C GLY A 28 13.96 -15.64 -9.77
N LEU A 29 12.82 -15.93 -9.11
CA LEU A 29 11.57 -15.21 -9.32
C LEU A 29 11.46 -13.93 -8.49
N PHE A 30 11.14 -12.83 -9.14
CA PHE A 30 10.73 -11.58 -8.49
C PHE A 30 9.64 -10.89 -9.32
N TYR A 31 8.92 -9.99 -8.69
CA TYR A 31 7.73 -9.38 -9.26
C TYR A 31 7.83 -7.87 -9.17
N THR A 32 7.33 -7.17 -10.19
CA THR A 32 7.31 -5.71 -10.22
C THR A 32 5.95 -5.20 -10.59
N VAL A 33 5.64 -3.99 -10.15
CA VAL A 33 4.44 -3.27 -10.52
C VAL A 33 4.78 -1.90 -11.12
N HIS A 34 4.12 -1.58 -12.23
CA HIS A 34 4.29 -0.34 -12.95
C HIS A 34 3.03 0.05 -13.72
N ALA A 35 3.01 1.26 -14.25
CA ALA A 35 1.95 1.74 -15.11
C ALA A 35 2.49 2.21 -16.47
N GLU A 36 1.68 2.03 -17.51
CA GLU A 36 1.99 2.42 -18.89
C GLU A 36 0.88 3.29 -19.49
N ARG A 37 1.24 4.17 -20.43
CA ARG A 37 0.24 4.86 -21.28
C ARG A 37 -0.47 3.84 -22.15
N ALA A 38 -1.79 4.03 -22.34
CA ALA A 38 -2.55 3.26 -23.32
C ALA A 38 -2.35 3.80 -24.75
N MET A 39 -2.18 5.12 -24.90
CA MET A 39 -1.91 5.73 -26.21
C MET A 39 -0.64 5.16 -26.84
N GLY A 40 -0.78 4.58 -28.03
CA GLY A 40 0.32 3.95 -28.77
C GLY A 40 0.77 2.60 -28.21
N ASN A 41 0.11 2.06 -27.19
CA ASN A 41 0.39 0.75 -26.61
C ASN A 41 -0.57 -0.29 -27.22
N PRO A 42 -0.07 -1.29 -27.98
CA PRO A 42 -0.93 -2.27 -28.65
C PRO A 42 -1.47 -3.35 -27.70
N ALA A 43 -1.04 -3.38 -26.44
CA ALA A 43 -1.44 -4.42 -25.50
C ALA A 43 -2.92 -4.29 -25.09
N THR A 44 -3.61 -5.44 -25.05
CA THR A 44 -4.98 -5.54 -24.55
C THR A 44 -4.96 -5.82 -23.05
N PRO A 45 -5.69 -5.05 -22.21
CA PRO A 45 -5.86 -5.37 -20.80
C PRO A 45 -6.55 -6.73 -20.59
N ASN A 46 -6.12 -7.45 -19.56
CA ASN A 46 -6.83 -8.63 -19.07
C ASN A 46 -8.18 -8.28 -18.43
N PHE A 47 -8.29 -7.06 -17.91
CA PHE A 47 -9.49 -6.57 -17.25
C PHE A 47 -9.76 -5.12 -17.60
N ILE A 48 -11.02 -4.83 -17.95
CA ILE A 48 -11.56 -3.48 -18.11
C ILE A 48 -12.72 -3.35 -17.12
N PRO A 49 -12.76 -2.30 -16.26
CA PRO A 49 -13.82 -2.15 -15.27
C PRO A 49 -15.22 -2.20 -15.91
N PRO A 50 -16.23 -2.77 -15.21
CA PRO A 50 -17.58 -2.91 -15.78
C PRO A 50 -18.17 -1.56 -16.19
N GLY A 51 -18.76 -1.53 -17.40
CA GLY A 51 -19.34 -0.32 -17.99
C GLY A 51 -18.39 0.46 -18.89
N PHE A 52 -17.15 0.00 -19.07
CA PHE A 52 -16.15 0.62 -19.94
C PHE A 52 -15.65 -0.35 -21.01
N THR A 53 -14.98 0.21 -22.01
CA THR A 53 -14.44 -0.49 -23.17
C THR A 53 -12.99 -0.09 -23.40
N GLN A 54 -12.34 -0.72 -24.39
CA GLN A 54 -10.98 -0.36 -24.80
C GLN A 54 -10.84 1.12 -25.19
N ALA A 55 -11.91 1.75 -25.67
CA ALA A 55 -11.91 3.16 -26.08
C ALA A 55 -11.77 4.13 -24.90
N ASP A 56 -12.13 3.70 -23.68
CA ASP A 56 -12.10 4.52 -22.47
C ASP A 56 -10.74 4.44 -21.75
N VAL A 57 -9.84 3.55 -22.20
CA VAL A 57 -8.60 3.24 -21.50
C VAL A 57 -7.56 4.33 -21.73
N THR A 58 -7.08 4.91 -20.63
CA THR A 58 -6.05 5.97 -20.64
C THR A 58 -4.68 5.44 -20.25
N HIS A 59 -4.64 4.47 -19.33
CA HIS A 59 -3.43 3.85 -18.81
C HIS A 59 -3.63 2.35 -18.53
N HIS A 60 -2.54 1.62 -18.33
CA HIS A 60 -2.52 0.23 -17.93
C HIS A 60 -1.76 0.08 -16.60
N ASN A 61 -2.30 -0.64 -15.63
CA ASN A 61 -1.59 -1.10 -14.43
C ASN A 61 -1.12 -2.54 -14.64
N ILE A 62 0.15 -2.81 -14.40
CA ILE A 62 0.78 -4.06 -14.84
C ILE A 62 1.55 -4.68 -13.68
N ILE A 63 1.36 -5.98 -13.49
CA ILE A 63 2.19 -6.83 -12.64
C ILE A 63 3.01 -7.74 -13.53
N THR A 64 4.32 -7.70 -13.38
CA THR A 64 5.28 -8.48 -14.19
C THR A 64 6.03 -9.46 -13.30
N GLU A 65 6.07 -10.73 -13.70
CA GLU A 65 6.99 -11.73 -13.16
C GLU A 65 8.30 -11.69 -13.94
N TRP A 66 9.41 -11.74 -13.23
CA TRP A 66 10.76 -11.81 -13.75
C TRP A 66 11.43 -13.08 -13.26
N ARG A 67 12.26 -13.68 -14.11
CA ARG A 67 13.09 -14.83 -13.76
C ARG A 67 14.53 -14.52 -14.07
N ALA A 68 15.33 -14.32 -13.02
CA ALA A 68 16.78 -14.19 -13.12
C ALA A 68 17.41 -15.54 -13.49
N THR A 69 18.32 -15.53 -14.47
CA THR A 69 19.11 -16.70 -14.85
C THR A 69 20.09 -17.09 -13.74
N ASN A 70 20.64 -16.08 -13.05
CA ASN A 70 21.50 -16.26 -11.87
C ASN A 70 21.05 -15.32 -10.73
N PRO A 71 20.34 -15.83 -9.71
CA PRO A 71 19.84 -15.03 -8.59
C PRO A 71 20.94 -14.37 -7.73
N ALA A 72 22.19 -14.84 -7.84
CA ALA A 72 23.32 -14.27 -7.10
C ALA A 72 24.06 -13.17 -7.87
N ALA A 73 23.69 -12.91 -9.14
CA ALA A 73 24.35 -11.88 -9.94
C ALA A 73 23.98 -10.46 -9.48
N SER A 74 24.94 -9.54 -9.53
CA SER A 74 24.72 -8.11 -9.24
C SER A 74 23.99 -7.37 -10.35
N THR A 75 23.94 -7.95 -11.55
CA THR A 75 23.26 -7.41 -12.73
C THR A 75 22.22 -8.42 -13.19
N PHE A 76 21.00 -7.95 -13.45
CA PHE A 76 19.92 -8.81 -13.92
C PHE A 76 20.16 -9.26 -15.37
N GLU A 77 20.13 -10.58 -15.56
CA GLU A 77 19.91 -11.23 -16.85
C GLU A 77 18.82 -12.26 -16.67
N GLY A 78 17.88 -12.34 -17.60
CA GLY A 78 16.73 -13.22 -17.42
C GLY A 78 15.60 -13.01 -18.41
N THR A 79 14.45 -13.55 -18.02
CA THR A 79 13.19 -13.46 -18.78
C THR A 79 12.11 -12.77 -17.95
N ARG A 80 11.01 -12.42 -18.60
CA ARG A 80 9.84 -11.85 -17.94
C ARG A 80 8.54 -12.33 -18.60
N ARG A 81 7.45 -12.29 -17.84
CA ARG A 81 6.08 -12.43 -18.35
C ARG A 81 5.13 -11.50 -17.58
N GLU A 82 4.11 -11.00 -18.25
CA GLU A 82 3.06 -10.22 -17.59
C GLU A 82 2.08 -11.18 -16.90
N LEU A 83 1.86 -10.98 -15.61
CA LEU A 83 0.85 -11.73 -14.88
C LEU A 83 -0.52 -11.11 -15.06
N LEU A 84 -0.61 -9.79 -14.97
CA LEU A 84 -1.88 -9.08 -14.97
C LEU A 84 -1.70 -7.68 -15.56
N ARG A 85 -2.62 -7.30 -16.46
CA ARG A 85 -2.74 -5.96 -17.04
C ARG A 85 -4.18 -5.47 -16.85
N VAL A 86 -4.36 -4.41 -16.07
CA VAL A 86 -5.67 -3.83 -15.75
C VAL A 86 -5.80 -2.46 -16.40
N ALA A 87 -6.94 -2.21 -17.04
CA ALA A 87 -7.25 -0.91 -17.60
C ALA A 87 -7.49 0.13 -16.51
N HIS A 88 -6.95 1.31 -16.73
CA HIS A 88 -7.22 2.52 -15.98
C HIS A 88 -7.95 3.49 -16.93
N VAL A 89 -9.15 3.93 -16.54
CA VAL A 89 -10.09 4.61 -17.45
C VAL A 89 -10.32 6.08 -17.10
N VAL A 90 -9.94 6.53 -15.91
CA VAL A 90 -10.00 7.97 -15.57
C VAL A 90 -8.86 8.72 -16.27
N GLN A 91 -8.97 10.04 -16.40
CA GLN A 91 -8.09 10.82 -17.27
C GLN A 91 -6.64 10.86 -16.80
N ASN A 92 -6.44 10.97 -15.49
CA ASN A 92 -5.16 11.08 -14.83
C ASN A 92 -4.72 9.74 -14.26
N LEU A 93 -3.49 9.32 -14.56
CA LEU A 93 -2.84 8.26 -13.78
C LEU A 93 -2.71 8.74 -12.33
N THR A 94 -3.62 8.24 -11.50
CA THR A 94 -3.74 8.51 -10.08
C THR A 94 -4.16 7.20 -9.39
N HIS A 95 -3.56 6.92 -8.24
CA HIS A 95 -3.70 5.66 -7.51
C HIS A 95 -3.50 4.44 -8.43
N PRO A 96 -2.37 4.29 -9.14
CA PRO A 96 -2.07 3.03 -9.80
C PRO A 96 -1.84 1.91 -8.76
N PHE A 97 -1.63 0.68 -9.23
CA PHE A 97 -1.15 -0.36 -8.32
C PHE A 97 0.19 0.07 -7.68
N GLY A 98 0.19 0.14 -6.35
CA GLY A 98 1.26 0.70 -5.53
C GLY A 98 2.25 -0.33 -4.96
N HIS A 99 1.83 -1.59 -4.89
CA HIS A 99 2.55 -2.60 -4.11
C HIS A 99 2.37 -4.00 -4.68
N VAL A 100 3.42 -4.80 -4.54
CA VAL A 100 3.39 -6.27 -4.65
C VAL A 100 4.24 -6.83 -3.52
N GLU A 101 3.77 -7.85 -2.80
CA GLU A 101 4.55 -8.48 -1.72
C GLU A 101 4.06 -9.91 -1.44
N PHE A 102 4.92 -10.75 -0.88
CA PHE A 102 4.54 -12.03 -0.29
C PHE A 102 4.37 -11.90 1.22
N ASN A 103 3.53 -12.75 1.83
CA ASN A 103 3.50 -12.87 3.28
C ASN A 103 4.83 -13.45 3.79
N PRO A 104 5.68 -12.68 4.50
CA PRO A 104 7.00 -13.13 4.94
C PRO A 104 6.92 -14.15 6.09
N MET A 105 5.74 -14.30 6.72
CA MET A 105 5.49 -15.24 7.81
C MET A 105 4.90 -16.56 7.34
N ALA A 106 4.47 -16.66 6.07
CA ALA A 106 4.02 -17.91 5.48
C ALA A 106 5.20 -18.90 5.34
N LYS A 107 4.94 -20.19 5.61
CA LYS A 107 5.97 -21.23 5.60
C LYS A 107 5.65 -22.28 4.52
N PRO A 108 6.64 -22.95 3.90
CA PRO A 108 6.38 -24.02 2.96
C PRO A 108 5.32 -25.01 3.47
N GLY A 109 4.29 -25.25 2.67
CA GLY A 109 3.15 -26.11 3.01
C GLY A 109 1.97 -25.41 3.70
N THR A 110 2.09 -24.14 4.12
CA THR A 110 0.93 -23.37 4.58
C THR A 110 0.11 -22.86 3.40
N PRO A 111 -1.23 -22.68 3.53
CA PRO A 111 -2.08 -22.23 2.43
C PRO A 111 -1.68 -20.90 1.78
N ASP A 112 -0.98 -20.04 2.53
CA ASP A 112 -0.57 -18.70 2.08
C ASP A 112 0.84 -18.64 1.49
N TYR A 113 1.60 -19.74 1.51
CA TYR A 113 3.00 -19.72 1.09
C TYR A 113 3.13 -19.55 -0.42
N GLY A 114 3.90 -18.55 -0.84
CA GLY A 114 4.11 -18.24 -2.26
C GLY A 114 2.91 -17.56 -2.92
N LEU A 115 1.93 -17.09 -2.14
CA LEU A 115 0.86 -16.24 -2.66
C LEU A 115 1.31 -14.77 -2.68
N LEU A 116 1.06 -14.11 -3.82
CA LEU A 116 1.41 -12.71 -4.07
C LEU A 116 0.21 -11.81 -3.76
N TYR A 117 0.44 -10.77 -2.97
CA TYR A 117 -0.52 -9.74 -2.64
C TYR A 117 -0.26 -8.47 -3.45
N THR A 118 -1.31 -7.70 -3.73
CA THR A 118 -1.21 -6.38 -4.41
C THR A 118 -1.79 -5.27 -3.54
N SER A 119 -1.45 -4.02 -3.84
CA SER A 119 -2.14 -2.85 -3.23
C SER A 119 -3.64 -2.83 -3.53
N GLY A 120 -4.44 -2.25 -2.63
CA GLY A 120 -5.84 -1.92 -2.86
C GLY A 120 -5.97 -0.50 -3.41
N SER A 121 -6.46 -0.34 -4.63
CA SER A 121 -6.52 0.98 -5.26
C SER A 121 -7.78 1.20 -6.09
N ASP A 122 -8.42 2.36 -5.91
CA ASP A 122 -9.58 2.80 -6.68
C ASP A 122 -9.24 3.26 -8.10
N LEU A 123 -7.97 3.18 -8.52
CA LEU A 123 -7.49 3.58 -9.85
C LEU A 123 -7.94 5.00 -10.26
N GLY A 124 -8.04 5.91 -9.30
CA GLY A 124 -8.41 7.30 -9.52
C GLY A 124 -9.90 7.50 -9.76
N PHE A 125 -10.77 6.52 -9.52
CA PHE A 125 -12.23 6.73 -9.59
C PHE A 125 -12.71 7.81 -8.61
N SER A 126 -11.92 8.16 -7.59
CA SER A 126 -12.24 9.25 -6.67
C SER A 126 -11.76 10.64 -7.11
N ASN A 127 -10.62 10.76 -7.81
CA ASN A 127 -9.97 12.05 -8.04
C ASN A 127 -9.11 12.11 -9.32
N GLY A 128 -9.18 11.10 -10.18
CA GLY A 128 -8.42 11.00 -11.43
C GLY A 128 -8.90 11.91 -12.55
N GLY A 129 -9.88 12.78 -12.30
CA GLY A 129 -10.40 13.73 -13.28
C GLY A 129 -11.04 13.09 -14.53
N GLY A 130 -11.51 13.97 -15.42
CA GLY A 130 -12.23 13.56 -16.62
C GLY A 130 -13.64 13.01 -16.34
N PRO A 131 -14.33 12.51 -17.38
CA PRO A 131 -15.76 12.15 -17.31
C PRO A 131 -16.05 10.91 -16.46
N HIS A 132 -15.02 10.12 -16.10
CA HIS A 132 -15.17 8.85 -15.38
C HIS A 132 -14.75 8.93 -13.92
N ALA A 133 -14.18 10.05 -13.47
CA ALA A 133 -13.86 10.28 -12.06
C ALA A 133 -15.12 10.60 -11.23
N ASN A 134 -14.95 10.63 -9.91
CA ASN A 134 -16.02 10.78 -8.92
C ASN A 134 -17.12 9.73 -9.11
N ASN A 135 -16.73 8.47 -9.31
CA ASN A 135 -17.67 7.37 -9.55
C ASN A 135 -17.64 6.34 -8.40
N PRO A 136 -18.43 6.55 -7.33
CA PRO A 136 -18.49 5.62 -6.21
C PRO A 136 -19.10 4.25 -6.59
N GLY A 137 -19.75 4.15 -7.76
CA GLY A 137 -20.32 2.89 -8.25
C GLY A 137 -19.29 1.83 -8.62
N GLN A 138 -17.99 2.18 -8.65
CA GLN A 138 -16.91 1.27 -9.02
C GLN A 138 -16.13 0.70 -7.82
N THR A 139 -16.18 1.31 -6.63
CA THR A 139 -15.28 0.97 -5.51
C THR A 139 -15.79 -0.09 -4.54
N GLN A 140 -17.03 -0.53 -4.73
CA GLN A 140 -17.71 -1.50 -3.85
C GLN A 140 -18.15 -2.75 -4.62
N ARG A 141 -17.56 -2.99 -5.78
CA ARG A 141 -17.92 -4.08 -6.69
C ARG A 141 -17.08 -5.32 -6.41
N LEU A 142 -17.71 -6.48 -6.34
CA LEU A 142 -17.03 -7.77 -6.24
C LEU A 142 -16.74 -8.41 -7.61
N ASP A 143 -17.33 -7.89 -8.69
CA ASP A 143 -16.99 -8.26 -10.07
C ASP A 143 -15.88 -7.36 -10.67
N SER A 144 -15.11 -6.69 -9.80
CA SER A 144 -14.09 -5.72 -10.19
C SER A 144 -12.89 -5.71 -9.25
N VAL A 145 -11.71 -5.44 -9.79
CA VAL A 145 -10.45 -5.30 -9.02
C VAL A 145 -10.25 -3.91 -8.44
N ILE A 146 -11.17 -2.98 -8.70
CA ILE A 146 -11.10 -1.59 -8.24
C ILE A 146 -11.32 -1.54 -6.73
N GLY A 147 -10.37 -0.90 -6.02
CA GLY A 147 -10.35 -0.80 -4.57
C GLY A 147 -10.01 -2.12 -3.88
N ALA A 148 -9.56 -3.15 -4.62
CA ALA A 148 -9.31 -4.48 -4.08
C ALA A 148 -7.81 -4.75 -3.88
N ILE A 149 -7.46 -5.26 -2.71
CA ILE A 149 -6.21 -6.01 -2.51
C ILE A 149 -6.45 -7.39 -3.13
N LEU A 150 -5.63 -7.75 -4.12
CA LEU A 150 -5.68 -9.08 -4.72
C LEU A 150 -4.72 -10.01 -3.99
N ARG A 151 -5.09 -11.29 -3.87
CA ARG A 151 -4.17 -12.37 -3.49
C ARG A 151 -4.22 -13.45 -4.56
N ILE A 152 -3.10 -13.66 -5.23
CA ILE A 152 -2.98 -14.58 -6.36
C ILE A 152 -1.88 -15.61 -6.12
N ASP A 153 -2.03 -16.80 -6.69
CA ASP A 153 -0.91 -17.72 -6.85
C ASP A 153 -0.25 -17.37 -8.19
N PRO A 154 0.97 -16.82 -8.20
CA PRO A 154 1.60 -16.32 -9.42
C PRO A 154 1.89 -17.45 -10.43
N ARG A 155 1.84 -18.73 -10.04
CA ARG A 155 2.02 -19.86 -10.96
C ARG A 155 0.86 -19.94 -11.95
N SER A 156 1.17 -20.32 -13.19
CA SER A 156 0.14 -20.59 -14.20
C SER A 156 -0.74 -21.79 -13.77
N PRO A 157 -2.00 -21.88 -14.25
CA PRO A 157 -2.88 -23.02 -13.98
C PRO A 157 -2.27 -24.38 -14.36
N SER A 158 -1.44 -24.42 -15.41
CA SER A 158 -0.72 -25.63 -15.81
C SER A 158 0.33 -26.10 -14.80
N VAL A 159 0.83 -25.21 -13.94
CA VAL A 159 1.82 -25.51 -12.90
C VAL A 159 1.15 -25.72 -11.55
N SER A 160 0.14 -24.93 -11.19
CA SER A 160 -0.58 -25.02 -9.92
C SER A 160 -1.66 -26.10 -9.89
N GLY A 161 -2.23 -26.44 -11.05
CA GLY A 161 -3.43 -27.28 -11.18
C GLY A 161 -4.74 -26.58 -10.80
N GLY A 162 -4.73 -25.25 -10.56
CA GLY A 162 -5.89 -24.49 -10.08
C GLY A 162 -6.66 -23.74 -11.18
N THR A 163 -7.62 -22.92 -10.74
CA THR A 163 -8.46 -22.10 -11.63
C THR A 163 -7.70 -20.91 -12.18
N LYS A 164 -7.81 -20.66 -13.49
CA LYS A 164 -7.23 -19.49 -14.14
C LYS A 164 -7.86 -18.19 -13.63
N GLY A 165 -7.03 -17.20 -13.29
CA GLY A 165 -7.48 -15.84 -12.97
C GLY A 165 -7.69 -14.97 -14.21
N LEU A 166 -7.87 -13.66 -13.99
CA LEU A 166 -8.01 -12.69 -15.10
C LEU A 166 -6.80 -12.71 -16.04
N GLY A 167 -5.61 -12.86 -15.48
CA GLY A 167 -4.35 -12.88 -16.21
C GLY A 167 -3.69 -14.26 -16.30
N ASP A 168 -2.36 -14.29 -16.36
CA ASP A 168 -1.56 -15.52 -16.41
C ASP A 168 -1.11 -16.00 -15.03
N TYR A 169 -2.09 -16.26 -14.16
CA TYR A 169 -1.91 -16.72 -12.78
C TYR A 169 -3.09 -17.60 -12.34
N THR A 170 -2.99 -18.16 -11.14
CA THR A 170 -4.01 -19.03 -10.54
C THR A 170 -4.75 -18.32 -9.41
N ILE A 171 -6.06 -18.51 -9.34
CA ILE A 171 -6.90 -18.06 -8.22
C ILE A 171 -6.68 -19.00 -7.01
N PRO A 172 -6.25 -18.50 -5.85
CA PRO A 172 -6.15 -19.30 -4.63
C PRO A 172 -7.53 -19.56 -4.05
N MET A 173 -7.92 -20.84 -3.91
CA MET A 173 -9.17 -21.23 -3.21
C MET A 173 -9.18 -20.86 -1.72
N ALA A 174 -8.04 -20.42 -1.17
CA ALA A 174 -7.97 -19.84 0.16
C ALA A 174 -8.64 -18.46 0.24
N ASN A 175 -8.89 -17.76 -0.88
CA ASN A 175 -9.63 -16.51 -0.90
C ASN A 175 -11.11 -16.75 -0.57
N LYS A 176 -11.68 -15.93 0.30
CA LYS A 176 -13.10 -16.05 0.68
C LYS A 176 -14.01 -15.97 -0.54
N PHE A 177 -13.70 -15.04 -1.44
CA PHE A 177 -14.41 -14.76 -2.67
C PHE A 177 -14.19 -15.80 -3.78
N ALA A 178 -13.13 -16.61 -3.71
CA ALA A 178 -12.99 -17.78 -4.58
C ALA A 178 -13.85 -18.96 -4.11
N ALA A 179 -14.12 -19.02 -2.80
CA ALA A 179 -14.82 -20.11 -2.14
C ALA A 179 -16.31 -19.82 -1.87
N ASP A 180 -16.84 -18.67 -2.29
CA ASP A 180 -18.22 -18.26 -2.02
C ASP A 180 -19.26 -18.92 -2.95
N GLY A 181 -18.81 -19.44 -4.10
CA GLY A 181 -19.65 -20.06 -5.11
C GLY A 181 -20.43 -19.08 -6.00
N ASP A 182 -20.16 -17.78 -5.93
CA ASP A 182 -20.79 -16.78 -6.78
C ASP A 182 -19.94 -16.52 -8.04
N PRO A 183 -20.42 -16.90 -9.24
CA PRO A 183 -19.67 -16.67 -10.49
C PRO A 183 -19.52 -15.19 -10.86
N LYS A 184 -20.21 -14.27 -10.16
CA LYS A 184 -20.06 -12.82 -10.35
C LYS A 184 -18.95 -12.23 -9.49
N THR A 185 -18.46 -12.97 -8.51
CA THR A 185 -17.36 -12.52 -7.67
C THR A 185 -16.02 -12.88 -8.33
N LEU A 186 -15.10 -11.93 -8.35
CA LEU A 186 -13.72 -12.19 -8.74
C LEU A 186 -12.98 -12.91 -7.60
N GLY A 187 -12.61 -14.16 -7.87
CA GLY A 187 -11.96 -15.02 -6.87
C GLY A 187 -10.56 -14.55 -6.45
N GLU A 188 -9.88 -13.70 -7.22
CA GLU A 188 -8.59 -13.13 -6.82
C GLU A 188 -8.68 -12.02 -5.75
N ILE A 189 -9.89 -11.51 -5.45
CA ILE A 189 -10.07 -10.53 -4.39
C ILE A 189 -9.73 -11.17 -3.05
N TYR A 190 -8.81 -10.55 -2.30
CA TYR A 190 -8.55 -10.88 -0.90
C TYR A 190 -9.36 -9.99 0.02
N ALA A 191 -9.37 -8.68 -0.21
CA ALA A 191 -10.13 -7.68 0.54
C ALA A 191 -10.44 -6.50 -0.39
N TYR A 192 -11.46 -5.70 -0.09
CA TYR A 192 -11.91 -4.62 -0.99
C TYR A 192 -12.41 -3.39 -0.25
N GLY A 193 -12.71 -2.32 -0.98
CA GLY A 193 -13.18 -1.06 -0.40
C GLY A 193 -12.06 -0.16 0.10
N PHE A 194 -10.88 -0.21 -0.55
CA PHE A 194 -9.77 0.71 -0.30
C PHE A 194 -9.78 1.87 -1.30
N ARG A 195 -9.23 3.01 -0.89
CA ARG A 195 -9.00 4.16 -1.80
C ARG A 195 -7.67 4.02 -2.51
N ASN A 196 -6.61 4.00 -1.73
CA ASN A 196 -5.22 3.96 -2.15
C ASN A 196 -4.35 3.34 -1.03
N ALA A 197 -4.68 2.09 -0.68
CA ALA A 197 -3.89 1.18 0.15
C ALA A 197 -2.60 0.75 -0.58
N HIS A 198 -1.78 1.75 -0.86
CA HIS A 198 -0.62 1.69 -1.75
C HIS A 198 0.62 1.06 -1.11
N ARG A 199 0.63 0.84 0.21
CA ARG A 199 1.63 0.05 0.92
C ARG A 199 0.97 -0.95 1.84
N LEU A 200 1.49 -2.17 1.79
CA LEU A 200 1.22 -3.22 2.75
C LEU A 200 2.44 -3.44 3.62
N SER A 201 2.21 -3.92 4.84
CA SER A 201 3.29 -4.40 5.70
C SER A 201 2.80 -5.53 6.61
N TRP A 202 3.75 -6.27 7.15
CA TRP A 202 3.48 -7.43 7.99
C TRP A 202 4.16 -7.28 9.36
N ASP A 203 3.41 -7.60 10.41
CA ASP A 203 4.00 -7.91 11.70
C ASP A 203 4.72 -9.26 11.62
N LEU A 204 6.04 -9.22 11.79
CA LEU A 204 6.88 -10.41 11.70
C LEU A 204 6.80 -11.32 12.93
N THR A 205 5.97 -10.97 13.92
CA THR A 205 5.76 -11.81 15.11
C THR A 205 4.56 -12.74 14.98
N ASP A 206 3.49 -12.28 14.31
CA ASP A 206 2.23 -13.04 14.20
C ASP A 206 1.60 -13.06 12.81
N GLY A 207 2.17 -12.36 11.82
CA GLY A 207 1.66 -12.32 10.46
C GLY A 207 0.43 -11.42 10.26
N THR A 208 0.16 -10.48 11.18
CA THR A 208 -0.86 -9.46 10.97
C THR A 208 -0.48 -8.58 9.77
N MET A 209 -1.37 -8.49 8.78
CA MET A 209 -1.21 -7.59 7.63
C MET A 209 -1.79 -6.21 7.94
N PHE A 210 -1.01 -5.18 7.68
CA PHE A 210 -1.46 -3.79 7.72
C PHE A 210 -1.52 -3.21 6.31
N ALA A 211 -2.52 -2.37 6.06
CA ALA A 211 -2.60 -1.52 4.88
C ALA A 211 -2.58 -0.06 5.31
N ASN A 212 -1.70 0.73 4.67
CA ASN A 212 -1.68 2.19 4.80
C ASN A 212 -2.46 2.79 3.63
N ASP A 213 -3.67 3.26 3.92
CA ASP A 213 -4.61 3.76 2.92
C ASP A 213 -4.65 5.30 2.96
N ILE A 214 -4.36 5.92 1.80
CA ILE A 214 -4.38 7.38 1.68
C ILE A 214 -5.81 7.86 1.53
N GLY A 215 -6.21 8.75 2.43
CA GLY A 215 -7.51 9.42 2.45
C GLY A 215 -7.75 10.36 1.29
N MET A 216 -8.98 10.84 1.13
CA MET A 216 -9.31 11.78 0.07
C MET A 216 -9.05 13.22 0.46
N ASN A 217 -9.73 13.71 1.50
CA ASN A 217 -9.73 15.12 1.89
C ASN A 217 -9.47 15.32 3.38
N HIS A 218 -9.63 14.28 4.21
CA HIS A 218 -9.71 14.47 5.65
C HIS A 218 -8.92 13.47 6.47
N ILE A 219 -9.00 12.17 6.18
CA ILE A 219 -8.54 11.14 7.13
C ILE A 219 -7.61 10.15 6.44
N GLU A 220 -6.42 9.99 7.01
CA GLU A 220 -5.47 8.94 6.66
C GLU A 220 -5.66 7.72 7.56
N GLU A 221 -5.44 6.51 7.03
CA GLU A 221 -5.82 5.28 7.71
C GLU A 221 -4.69 4.25 7.80
N VAL A 222 -4.66 3.54 8.93
CA VAL A 222 -4.01 2.23 9.05
C VAL A 222 -5.07 1.18 9.32
N ASN A 223 -5.17 0.20 8.44
CA ASN A 223 -6.14 -0.89 8.51
C ASN A 223 -5.44 -2.22 8.82
N ILE A 224 -6.01 -3.05 9.70
CA ILE A 224 -5.65 -4.48 9.77
C ILE A 224 -6.47 -5.21 8.72
N VAL A 225 -5.81 -5.92 7.81
CA VAL A 225 -6.47 -6.48 6.63
C VAL A 225 -6.80 -7.97 6.78
N ARG A 226 -8.08 -8.33 6.62
CA ARG A 226 -8.55 -9.72 6.69
C ARG A 226 -9.19 -10.19 5.39
N ASN A 227 -9.13 -11.50 5.18
CA ASN A 227 -9.68 -12.17 3.99
C ASN A 227 -11.21 -12.00 3.91
N GLY A 228 -11.63 -11.22 2.91
CA GLY A 228 -13.00 -11.01 2.51
C GLY A 228 -13.74 -9.93 3.28
N GLU A 229 -13.00 -9.00 3.88
CA GLU A 229 -13.54 -7.79 4.51
C GLU A 229 -13.62 -6.62 3.53
N ASN A 230 -14.52 -5.68 3.86
CA ASN A 230 -14.81 -4.47 3.11
C ASN A 230 -14.38 -3.25 3.95
N TYR A 231 -13.49 -2.41 3.43
CA TYR A 231 -12.94 -1.23 4.11
C TYR A 231 -13.69 0.06 3.77
N GLY A 232 -14.79 -0.07 3.01
CA GLY A 232 -15.85 0.93 2.96
C GLY A 232 -15.65 2.12 2.03
N TRP A 233 -14.49 2.32 1.40
CA TRP A 233 -14.34 3.34 0.37
C TRP A 233 -15.29 3.07 -0.81
N MET A 234 -16.14 3.99 -1.30
CA MET A 234 -16.23 5.44 -1.03
C MET A 234 -17.35 5.83 -0.05
N LYS A 235 -17.97 4.89 0.66
CA LYS A 235 -19.01 5.16 1.68
C LYS A 235 -18.40 5.62 3.02
N ARG A 236 -17.12 5.35 3.25
CA ARG A 236 -16.37 5.69 4.46
C ARG A 236 -15.09 6.45 4.13
N GLU A 237 -14.67 7.33 5.02
CA GLU A 237 -13.32 7.91 5.10
C GLU A 237 -13.00 8.02 6.60
N GLY A 238 -12.03 7.27 7.08
CA GLY A 238 -11.92 6.88 8.48
C GLY A 238 -13.18 6.13 8.95
N TYR A 239 -13.65 6.44 10.15
CA TYR A 239 -14.95 5.99 10.63
C TYR A 239 -16.11 6.94 10.27
N TRP A 240 -15.95 7.91 9.38
CA TRP A 240 -17.01 8.85 9.01
C TRP A 240 -17.76 8.36 7.79
N GLU A 241 -19.02 8.78 7.66
CA GLU A 241 -19.75 8.63 6.40
C GLU A 241 -19.26 9.67 5.40
N ASN A 242 -18.84 9.22 4.23
CA ASN A 242 -18.45 10.11 3.14
C ASN A 242 -19.70 10.64 2.42
N GLY A 243 -19.75 11.96 2.21
CA GLY A 243 -20.86 12.66 1.58
C GLY A 243 -21.13 12.25 0.14
N MET A 244 -20.17 11.65 -0.56
CA MET A 244 -20.31 11.26 -1.96
C MET A 244 -21.47 10.28 -2.21
N THR A 245 -21.86 9.49 -1.20
CA THR A 245 -22.97 8.55 -1.31
C THR A 245 -24.31 9.12 -0.82
N ARG A 246 -24.34 10.39 -0.39
CA ARG A 246 -25.57 11.07 0.05
C ARG A 246 -26.23 11.84 -1.10
N PRO A 247 -27.57 11.94 -1.12
CA PRO A 247 -28.27 12.85 -2.04
C PRO A 247 -27.77 14.29 -1.87
N GLY A 248 -27.15 14.85 -2.91
CA GLY A 248 -26.60 16.21 -2.91
C GLY A 248 -25.31 16.40 -2.11
N GLY A 249 -24.69 15.32 -1.61
CA GLY A 249 -23.40 15.39 -0.95
C GLY A 249 -22.21 15.36 -1.92
N ALA A 250 -21.02 15.61 -1.39
CA ALA A 250 -19.77 15.65 -2.16
C ALA A 250 -18.63 14.90 -1.45
N LEU A 251 -17.59 14.52 -2.22
CA LEU A 251 -16.40 13.81 -1.72
C LEU A 251 -15.62 14.55 -0.62
N ASN A 252 -15.78 15.87 -0.51
CA ASN A 252 -15.13 16.70 0.50
C ASN A 252 -16.02 16.99 1.70
N GLN A 253 -17.03 16.17 1.95
CA GLN A 253 -17.91 16.29 3.11
C GLN A 253 -17.91 14.99 3.91
N LEU A 254 -17.72 15.10 5.21
CA LEU A 254 -17.85 13.98 6.15
C LEU A 254 -19.02 14.22 7.10
N TYR A 255 -19.69 13.14 7.45
CA TYR A 255 -20.79 13.13 8.39
C TYR A 255 -20.56 12.09 9.47
N ALA A 256 -20.99 12.38 10.70
CA ALA A 256 -20.94 11.42 11.78
C ALA A 256 -21.83 10.20 11.47
N LEU A 257 -21.35 9.01 11.82
CA LEU A 257 -22.18 7.81 11.81
C LEU A 257 -23.29 7.89 12.88
N PRO A 258 -24.40 7.16 12.70
CA PRO A 258 -25.35 6.94 13.78
C PRO A 258 -24.66 6.43 15.05
N ALA A 259 -25.07 6.94 16.21
CA ALA A 259 -24.41 6.64 17.49
C ALA A 259 -24.41 5.13 17.78
N GLU A 260 -25.46 4.41 17.41
CA GLU A 260 -25.52 2.95 17.57
C GLU A 260 -24.47 2.20 16.75
N ILE A 261 -24.05 2.72 15.59
CA ILE A 261 -22.96 2.13 14.80
C ILE A 261 -21.63 2.56 15.40
N LEU A 262 -21.46 3.86 15.65
CA LEU A 262 -20.23 4.46 16.20
C LEU A 262 -19.80 3.81 17.52
N GLU A 263 -20.77 3.46 18.37
CA GLU A 263 -20.55 2.82 19.68
C GLU A 263 -20.55 1.28 19.62
N GLY A 264 -20.69 0.67 18.43
CA GLY A 264 -20.68 -0.79 18.27
C GLY A 264 -21.94 -1.50 18.76
N LYS A 265 -23.01 -0.77 19.07
CA LYS A 265 -24.32 -1.34 19.46
C LYS A 265 -25.04 -2.01 18.28
N LYS A 266 -24.73 -1.56 17.06
CA LYS A 266 -25.19 -2.12 15.79
C LYS A 266 -23.98 -2.34 14.90
N LYS A 267 -23.81 -3.59 14.44
CA LYS A 267 -22.74 -3.95 13.51
C LYS A 267 -22.95 -3.26 12.14
N ASP A 268 -21.89 -2.68 11.61
CA ASP A 268 -21.84 -2.20 10.22
C ASP A 268 -21.27 -3.28 9.28
N GLU A 269 -21.43 -3.08 7.98
CA GLU A 269 -20.88 -3.99 6.95
C GLU A 269 -19.38 -3.79 6.71
N PHE A 270 -18.78 -2.73 7.25
CA PHE A 270 -17.38 -2.35 7.03
C PHE A 270 -16.47 -2.76 8.18
N ALA A 271 -15.23 -3.11 7.83
CA ALA A 271 -14.09 -3.08 8.73
C ALA A 271 -13.61 -1.63 8.89
N TYR A 272 -13.11 -1.30 10.08
CA TYR A 272 -12.69 0.05 10.43
C TYR A 272 -11.18 0.14 10.67
N PRO A 273 -10.58 1.32 10.44
CA PRO A 273 -9.16 1.52 10.67
C PRO A 273 -8.83 1.40 12.15
N VAL A 274 -7.62 0.91 12.44
CA VAL A 274 -7.11 0.73 13.80
C VAL A 274 -6.27 1.90 14.28
N ALA A 275 -5.89 2.81 13.38
CA ALA A 275 -5.31 4.11 13.67
C ALA A 275 -5.66 5.07 12.54
N ILE A 276 -5.90 6.32 12.89
CA ILE A 276 -6.22 7.40 11.94
C ILE A 276 -5.53 8.69 12.35
N TYR A 277 -5.34 9.59 11.40
CA TYR A 277 -4.95 10.98 11.66
C TYR A 277 -5.54 11.90 10.58
N ASP A 278 -5.70 13.18 10.89
CA ASP A 278 -6.41 14.10 10.00
C ASP A 278 -5.49 14.88 9.04
N HIS A 279 -6.10 15.61 8.10
CA HIS A 279 -5.36 16.41 7.11
C HIS A 279 -4.78 17.73 7.66
N ASN A 280 -5.11 18.12 8.90
CA ASN A 280 -4.40 19.16 9.64
C ASN A 280 -3.04 18.62 10.12
N GLU A 281 -2.98 17.34 10.47
CA GLU A 281 -1.79 16.65 10.94
C GLU A 281 -0.87 16.18 9.80
N GLY A 282 -1.35 15.37 8.85
CA GLY A 282 -0.63 15.00 7.63
C GLY A 282 -1.47 15.22 6.36
N GLN A 283 -1.11 14.69 5.21
CA GLN A 283 -1.91 14.79 3.98
C GLN A 283 -1.83 13.58 3.06
N ALA A 284 -0.92 12.63 3.34
CA ALA A 284 -0.81 11.39 2.61
C ALA A 284 0.08 10.43 3.40
N ILE A 285 -0.51 9.39 4.01
CA ILE A 285 0.23 8.34 4.67
C ILE A 285 1.16 7.66 3.66
N SER A 286 2.36 7.31 4.10
CA SER A 286 3.41 6.75 3.25
C SER A 286 3.45 5.24 3.30
N GLY A 287 3.35 4.68 4.50
CA GLY A 287 3.67 3.29 4.81
C GLY A 287 4.10 3.21 6.26
N GLY A 288 4.18 2.01 6.81
CA GLY A 288 4.62 1.81 8.18
C GLY A 288 4.95 0.36 8.50
N PHE A 289 5.52 0.15 9.68
CA PHE A 289 5.96 -1.17 10.14
C PHE A 289 5.80 -1.31 11.65
N ALA A 290 5.39 -2.51 12.08
CA ALA A 290 5.61 -2.94 13.46
C ALA A 290 7.12 -2.96 13.75
N TYR A 291 7.54 -2.24 14.81
CA TYR A 291 8.94 -2.03 15.14
C TYR A 291 9.41 -2.89 16.30
N TYR A 292 10.49 -3.64 16.05
CA TYR A 292 11.16 -4.52 17.02
C TYR A 292 12.68 -4.33 17.04
N GLY A 293 13.19 -3.27 16.40
CA GLY A 293 14.63 -2.99 16.28
C GLY A 293 15.27 -2.47 17.58
N ARG A 294 16.40 -1.77 17.44
CA ARG A 294 17.24 -1.35 18.58
C ARG A 294 16.73 -0.12 19.33
N ILE A 295 15.85 0.70 18.75
CA ILE A 295 15.31 1.90 19.40
C ILE A 295 14.26 1.46 20.45
N THR A 296 14.69 1.31 21.70
CA THR A 296 13.84 0.80 22.80
C THR A 296 12.49 1.52 22.91
N ALA A 297 12.45 2.84 22.75
CA ALA A 297 11.23 3.64 22.86
C ALA A 297 10.20 3.34 21.76
N LEU A 298 10.61 2.76 20.63
CA LEU A 298 9.72 2.42 19.51
C LEU A 298 9.33 0.94 19.51
N ARG A 299 9.91 0.10 20.38
CA ARG A 299 9.56 -1.33 20.41
C ARG A 299 8.09 -1.52 20.76
N GLY A 300 7.39 -2.35 19.98
CA GLY A 300 5.96 -2.57 20.15
C GLY A 300 5.10 -1.40 19.65
N LYS A 301 5.68 -0.50 18.85
CA LYS A 301 4.94 0.53 18.11
C LYS A 301 4.80 0.15 16.65
N TYR A 302 3.73 0.57 16.02
CA TYR A 302 3.65 0.68 14.57
C TYR A 302 4.15 2.08 14.17
N VAL A 303 5.25 2.16 13.44
CA VAL A 303 5.88 3.42 13.03
C VAL A 303 5.58 3.67 11.56
N PHE A 304 5.04 4.84 11.24
CA PHE A 304 4.59 5.20 9.90
C PHE A 304 4.93 6.65 9.55
N GLY A 305 4.91 6.99 8.27
CA GLY A 305 5.28 8.33 7.79
C GLY A 305 4.19 9.03 6.99
N ASP A 306 4.34 10.34 6.82
CA ASP A 306 3.53 11.17 5.92
C ASP A 306 4.36 11.68 4.73
N ILE A 307 3.92 11.38 3.51
CA ILE A 307 4.60 11.69 2.26
C ILE A 307 4.77 13.21 2.09
N GLN A 308 3.73 14.00 2.32
CA GLN A 308 3.75 15.42 1.95
C GLN A 308 4.55 16.27 2.96
N ARG A 309 4.24 16.13 4.25
CA ARG A 309 4.84 16.94 5.32
C ARG A 309 6.15 16.35 5.84
N GLY A 310 6.40 15.06 5.62
CA GLY A 310 7.59 14.39 6.15
C GLY A 310 7.54 14.16 7.65
N ARG A 311 6.34 14.08 8.23
CA ARG A 311 6.15 13.73 9.63
C ARG A 311 6.30 12.22 9.80
N VAL A 312 6.76 11.80 10.98
CA VAL A 312 6.86 10.39 11.35
C VAL A 312 6.01 10.20 12.60
N PHE A 313 5.18 9.17 12.59
CA PHE A 313 4.22 8.89 13.63
C PHE A 313 4.44 7.50 14.22
N ALA A 314 3.91 7.29 15.41
CA ALA A 314 3.84 5.99 16.08
C ALA A 314 2.45 5.79 16.69
N ALA A 315 1.98 4.54 16.66
CA ALA A 315 0.84 4.09 17.46
C ALA A 315 1.22 2.83 18.23
N ASP A 316 0.62 2.62 19.40
CA ASP A 316 0.85 1.41 20.18
C ASP A 316 0.29 0.18 19.46
N LEU A 317 1.14 -0.81 19.19
CA LEU A 317 0.76 -1.96 18.36
C LEU A 317 -0.27 -2.85 19.06
N ALA A 318 -0.19 -2.99 20.39
CA ALA A 318 -1.18 -3.75 21.15
C ALA A 318 -2.52 -3.00 21.18
N ALA A 319 -2.52 -1.68 21.30
CA ALA A 319 -3.73 -0.87 21.17
C ALA A 319 -4.35 -0.98 19.78
N MET A 320 -3.55 -0.93 18.71
CA MET A 320 -4.04 -1.12 17.33
C MET A 320 -4.67 -2.50 17.12
N LYS A 321 -4.06 -3.57 17.64
CA LYS A 321 -4.66 -4.91 17.54
C LYS A 321 -5.94 -5.05 18.37
N LYS A 322 -6.02 -4.35 19.50
CA LYS A 322 -7.24 -4.29 20.31
C LYS A 322 -8.35 -3.50 19.62
N ALA A 323 -7.99 -2.48 18.85
CA ALA A 323 -8.86 -1.64 18.02
C ALA A 323 -9.49 -2.41 16.84
N ASP A 324 -8.95 -3.57 16.45
CA ASP A 324 -9.54 -4.47 15.45
C ASP A 324 -10.74 -5.26 16.03
N ASP A 325 -11.65 -4.56 16.73
CA ASP A 325 -12.83 -5.13 17.42
C ASP A 325 -14.15 -4.88 16.67
N GLY A 326 -14.09 -4.18 15.53
CA GLY A 326 -15.24 -3.85 14.70
C GLY A 326 -16.07 -2.66 15.21
N ILE A 327 -15.62 -1.95 16.24
CA ILE A 327 -16.26 -0.73 16.72
C ILE A 327 -15.60 0.47 16.01
N PRO A 328 -16.34 1.36 15.34
CA PRO A 328 -15.72 2.38 14.49
C PRO A 328 -14.80 3.36 15.24
N GLN A 329 -15.17 3.75 16.46
CA GLN A 329 -14.45 4.77 17.22
C GLN A 329 -13.30 4.23 18.09
N THR A 330 -13.08 2.92 18.12
CA THR A 330 -11.99 2.30 18.91
C THR A 330 -10.69 2.36 18.13
N VAL A 331 -10.18 3.56 17.84
CA VAL A 331 -8.88 3.74 17.16
C VAL A 331 -7.74 3.88 18.16
N ALA A 332 -6.56 3.35 17.85
CA ALA A 332 -5.36 3.58 18.65
C ALA A 332 -4.89 5.04 18.53
N PRO A 333 -4.50 5.69 19.65
CA PRO A 333 -3.92 7.02 19.60
C PRO A 333 -2.64 7.06 18.76
N VAL A 334 -2.51 8.14 17.98
CA VAL A 334 -1.33 8.43 17.16
C VAL A 334 -0.49 9.50 17.84
N GLU A 335 0.82 9.29 17.89
CA GLU A 335 1.80 10.22 18.43
C GLU A 335 2.82 10.59 17.35
N GLU A 336 3.32 11.83 17.35
CA GLU A 336 4.43 12.22 16.47
C GLU A 336 5.79 11.86 17.08
N ILE A 337 6.67 11.29 16.25
CA ILE A 337 8.07 11.09 16.57
C ILE A 337 8.85 12.36 16.20
N GLN A 338 9.33 13.07 17.22
CA GLN A 338 10.23 14.21 17.01
C GLN A 338 11.63 13.74 16.62
N LEU A 339 12.04 14.02 15.37
CA LEU A 339 13.39 13.74 14.90
C LEU A 339 14.39 14.78 15.43
N TYR A 340 15.65 14.35 15.59
CA TYR A 340 16.77 15.23 15.88
C TYR A 340 18.06 14.70 15.26
N MET A 341 19.01 15.60 15.06
CA MET A 341 20.41 15.27 14.76
C MET A 341 21.31 15.71 15.91
N ARG A 342 22.57 15.29 15.89
CA ARG A 342 23.61 15.88 16.75
C ARG A 342 24.48 16.82 15.93
N ASP A 343 24.72 18.01 16.47
CA ASP A 343 25.67 18.96 15.88
C ASP A 343 27.13 18.51 16.10
N GLY A 344 28.10 19.27 15.58
CA GLY A 344 29.53 18.98 15.75
C GLY A 344 30.01 19.01 17.22
N SER A 345 29.23 19.60 18.12
CA SER A 345 29.48 19.62 19.57
C SER A 345 28.75 18.50 20.31
N GLY A 346 27.98 17.67 19.60
CA GLY A 346 27.20 16.57 20.15
C GLY A 346 25.83 16.98 20.71
N ASN A 347 25.41 18.24 20.61
CA ASN A 347 24.11 18.70 21.12
C ASN A 347 22.97 18.24 20.21
N ARG A 348 21.81 17.93 20.80
CA ARG A 348 20.60 17.62 20.01
C ARG A 348 20.08 18.88 19.31
N VAL A 349 19.83 18.75 18.02
CA VAL A 349 19.16 19.75 17.18
C VAL A 349 17.93 19.10 16.60
N TYR A 350 16.76 19.50 17.08
CA TYR A 350 15.49 19.03 16.54
C TYR A 350 15.31 19.47 15.09
N VAL A 351 14.80 18.56 14.29
CA VAL A 351 14.57 18.76 12.85
C VAL A 351 13.30 18.06 12.44
N SER A 352 12.67 18.56 11.39
CA SER A 352 11.73 17.79 10.57
C SER A 352 12.48 17.03 9.49
N PHE A 353 11.87 15.98 8.94
CA PHE A 353 12.44 15.28 7.78
C PHE A 353 12.54 16.21 6.57
N ARG A 354 11.55 17.10 6.36
CA ARG A 354 11.57 18.09 5.29
C ARG A 354 12.80 18.99 5.37
N GLU A 355 13.15 19.49 6.56
CA GLU A 355 14.37 20.30 6.73
C GLU A 355 15.65 19.52 6.38
N LEU A 356 15.69 18.20 6.67
CA LEU A 356 16.84 17.36 6.26
C LEU A 356 16.95 17.26 4.74
N VAL A 357 15.82 17.13 4.04
CA VAL A 357 15.76 17.10 2.58
C VAL A 357 16.18 18.45 2.01
N GLU A 358 15.59 19.55 2.49
CA GLU A 358 15.86 20.91 2.03
C GLU A 358 17.33 21.31 2.24
N ARG A 359 17.94 20.94 3.37
CA ARG A 359 19.38 21.13 3.62
C ARG A 359 20.26 20.37 2.61
N THR A 360 19.84 19.17 2.23
CA THR A 360 20.58 18.35 1.25
C THR A 360 20.46 18.94 -0.15
N MET A 361 19.26 19.43 -0.50
CA MET A 361 18.97 20.03 -1.81
C MET A 361 19.49 21.47 -1.95
N GLY A 362 19.73 22.18 -0.85
CA GLY A 362 20.07 23.60 -0.86
C GLY A 362 18.92 24.51 -1.29
N ALA A 363 17.67 24.03 -1.22
CA ALA A 363 16.48 24.76 -1.65
C ALA A 363 15.27 24.35 -0.80
N SER A 364 14.30 25.27 -0.65
CA SER A 364 13.03 24.92 -0.03
C SER A 364 12.17 24.10 -1.00
N MET A 365 11.48 23.10 -0.46
CA MET A 365 10.72 22.13 -1.24
C MET A 365 9.26 22.13 -0.82
N PRO A 366 8.29 22.13 -1.73
CA PRO A 366 6.87 22.16 -1.35
C PRO A 366 6.42 20.89 -0.62
N ARG A 367 7.14 19.77 -0.79
CA ARG A 367 6.85 18.45 -0.22
C ARG A 367 8.14 17.75 0.20
N ALA A 368 8.02 16.90 1.22
CA ALA A 368 9.13 16.06 1.70
C ALA A 368 9.31 14.78 0.89
N ASP A 369 8.23 14.24 0.31
CA ASP A 369 8.16 12.94 -0.38
C ASP A 369 8.75 11.77 0.44
N LEU A 370 8.43 11.75 1.74
CA LEU A 370 8.92 10.75 2.67
C LEU A 370 8.41 9.35 2.31
N HIS A 371 9.35 8.40 2.28
CA HIS A 371 9.08 6.98 2.26
C HIS A 371 9.77 6.32 3.45
N ILE A 372 9.11 5.31 4.02
CA ILE A 372 9.66 4.49 5.09
C ILE A 372 9.85 3.05 4.60
N SER A 373 10.98 2.44 4.95
CA SER A 373 11.27 1.03 4.70
C SER A 373 11.92 0.39 5.91
N ARG A 374 12.01 -0.95 5.91
CA ARG A 374 12.50 -1.74 7.04
C ARG A 374 13.57 -2.74 6.56
N SER A 375 14.68 -2.83 7.29
CA SER A 375 15.65 -3.93 7.09
C SER A 375 15.15 -5.22 7.71
N ARG A 376 15.79 -6.35 7.36
CA ARG A 376 15.47 -7.66 7.92
C ARG A 376 15.60 -7.73 9.45
N ASP A 377 16.51 -6.98 10.04
CA ASP A 377 16.72 -6.90 11.50
C ASP A 377 15.78 -5.89 12.19
N GLY A 378 14.85 -5.29 11.44
CA GLY A 378 13.77 -4.46 11.98
C GLY A 378 14.13 -2.99 12.14
N GLU A 379 15.25 -2.51 11.60
CA GLU A 379 15.59 -1.09 11.58
C GLU A 379 14.85 -0.35 10.49
N LEU A 380 14.54 0.92 10.75
CA LEU A 380 13.75 1.76 9.84
C LEU A 380 14.65 2.71 9.07
N PHE A 381 14.35 2.86 7.78
CA PHE A 381 14.98 3.82 6.90
C PHE A 381 13.95 4.82 6.41
N LEU A 382 14.34 6.08 6.38
CA LEU A 382 13.60 7.18 5.79
C LEU A 382 14.32 7.60 4.49
N THR A 383 13.56 7.69 3.41
CA THR A 383 14.06 8.13 2.10
C THR A 383 13.17 9.24 1.55
N SER A 384 13.75 10.07 0.68
CA SER A 384 13.00 11.04 -0.12
C SER A 384 13.36 10.84 -1.58
N ARG A 385 12.36 10.96 -2.46
CA ARG A 385 12.61 10.97 -3.91
C ARG A 385 13.31 12.26 -4.37
N GLN A 386 13.41 13.27 -3.50
CA GLN A 386 13.95 14.57 -3.84
C GLN A 386 15.49 14.59 -3.78
N ASP A 387 16.09 13.92 -2.80
CA ASP A 387 17.52 14.09 -2.47
C ASP A 387 18.39 12.85 -2.68
N GLY A 388 17.79 11.68 -2.98
CA GLY A 388 18.52 10.44 -3.22
C GLY A 388 19.20 9.84 -1.98
N MET A 389 18.86 10.32 -0.78
CA MET A 389 19.50 9.88 0.47
C MET A 389 18.70 8.77 1.17
N ILE A 390 19.43 7.81 1.74
CA ILE A 390 18.88 6.79 2.64
C ILE A 390 19.33 7.06 4.06
N ARG A 391 18.39 7.30 4.96
CA ARG A 391 18.66 7.67 6.36
C ARG A 391 18.13 6.59 7.30
N MET A 392 18.99 5.94 8.05
CA MET A 392 18.58 4.96 9.07
C MET A 392 18.24 5.69 10.38
N LEU A 393 17.10 5.35 11.00
CA LEU A 393 16.82 5.77 12.37
C LEU A 393 17.72 5.01 13.33
N VAL A 394 18.32 5.72 14.29
CA VAL A 394 19.27 5.14 15.24
C VAL A 394 18.84 5.38 16.69
N PRO A 395 19.17 4.48 17.62
CA PRO A 395 18.98 4.72 19.04
C PRO A 395 19.70 5.99 19.49
N ASP A 396 19.16 6.64 20.51
CA ASP A 396 19.90 7.70 21.19
C ASP A 396 21.07 7.09 21.97
N SER A 397 22.23 7.01 21.34
CA SER A 397 23.46 6.70 22.06
C SER A 397 23.88 7.96 22.82
N ALA A 398 23.85 7.90 24.16
CA ALA A 398 24.73 8.74 24.95
C ALA A 398 26.15 8.58 24.37
N THR A 399 26.81 9.68 24.06
CA THR A 399 28.17 9.73 23.52
C THR A 399 29.07 8.73 24.24
N GLY A 400 29.50 7.64 23.58
CA GLY A 400 30.34 6.66 24.26
C GLY A 400 30.61 5.29 23.62
N SER A 401 29.95 4.87 22.54
CA SER A 401 30.38 3.65 21.81
C SER A 401 30.94 4.01 20.45
N SER A 402 32.26 4.00 20.35
CA SER A 402 33.01 4.01 19.10
C SER A 402 32.31 3.16 18.05
N ALA A 403 32.00 3.76 16.91
CA ALA A 403 31.58 3.04 15.72
C ALA A 403 32.60 1.94 15.43
N ARG A 404 32.21 0.67 15.61
CA ARG A 404 32.89 -0.44 14.93
C ARG A 404 32.68 -0.20 13.44
N ARG A 405 33.68 0.40 12.78
CA ARG A 405 33.88 0.18 11.36
C ARG A 405 34.09 -1.33 11.20
N SER A 406 33.13 -1.99 10.55
CA SER A 406 33.38 -3.34 10.04
C SER A 406 34.09 -3.21 8.68
N PRO A 407 34.95 -4.18 8.33
CA PRO A 407 35.96 -4.08 7.27
C PRO A 407 35.38 -3.91 5.86
#